data_AF-A0A957XMB6-F1
#
_entry.id   AF-A0A957XMB6-F1
#
_cell.length_a   1.000
_cell.length_b   1.000
_cell.length_c   1.000
_cell.angle_alpha   90.00
_cell.angle_beta   90.00
_cell.angle_gamma   90.00
#
_symmetry.space_group_name_H-M   'P 1'
#
loop_
_entity.id
_entity.type
_entity.pdbx_description
1 polymer ?
#
loop_
_entity_poly.entity_id
_entity_poly.type
_entity_poly.pdbx_seq_one_letter_code
_entity_poly.pdbx_strand_id
1 'polypeptide(L)'
;MRKIYLVTLGLTLVILIAACGAETPTPPPSPTAAPASPTPPLAEPTPATALVTCADIDANWGNNWPAVLATLDKLIAADQRCGEEPLLSKKYAVHYNYAASLEGQNETEAAIEQYRAALSIDPQRLEAINALFRLDALPRPTPPACLSDSPPNPDPAPTAEPDATHFVTVTDGALQLDDQPFSVRGVNYYPRHAPWQHFFNEADPAKMTDEFTVMREAGFNTVRVFVQYEPLFTCQPEDAIPNVDTFTLIDTLFDLAEANDLKLIVTLNDLPDLTFRPLYTDRDHYDAQTTYLVRRYRHRPELLAWDVRNGGDFDFSQDDSRFTETEVIDWLEHITALVREHDPNHIITAGWDEPAATIPYVDVVALQHWDDPAELPQRIETLREQSDKPLLLIS
;
A
#
# COMPACT_ATOMS: atom_id res chain seq x y z
N MET A 1 40.91 -40.83 12.75
CA MET A 1 41.23 -42.08 12.04
C MET A 1 39.96 -42.90 11.88
N ARG A 2 39.74 -43.52 10.70
CA ARG A 2 38.63 -44.42 10.29
C ARG A 2 37.24 -43.76 10.18
N LYS A 3 36.85 -43.26 9.00
CA LYS A 3 36.19 -43.97 7.86
C LYS A 3 34.96 -44.79 8.28
N ILE A 4 33.78 -44.20 8.11
CA ILE A 4 32.48 -44.89 8.08
C ILE A 4 32.13 -45.10 6.60
N TYR A 5 31.70 -46.32 6.28
CA TYR A 5 31.44 -46.82 4.93
C TYR A 5 30.05 -46.41 4.41
N LEU A 6 30.03 -46.02 3.14
CA LEU A 6 28.89 -45.96 2.24
C LEU A 6 28.14 -47.31 2.19
N VAL A 7 26.81 -47.26 2.22
CA VAL A 7 25.94 -48.31 1.68
C VAL A 7 25.14 -47.68 0.53
N THR A 8 25.56 -47.99 -0.69
CA THR A 8 24.85 -47.74 -1.94
C THR A 8 23.93 -48.93 -2.23
N LEU A 9 22.62 -48.68 -2.36
CA LEU A 9 21.67 -49.67 -2.86
C LEU A 9 21.53 -49.47 -4.38
N GLY A 10 22.15 -50.34 -5.16
CA GLY A 10 21.97 -50.41 -6.61
C GLY A 10 20.73 -51.22 -6.96
N LEU A 11 19.88 -50.67 -7.84
CA LEU A 11 18.75 -51.38 -8.43
C LEU A 11 19.17 -51.85 -9.84
N THR A 12 19.39 -53.15 -9.97
CA THR A 12 19.75 -53.82 -11.23
C THR A 12 18.51 -54.19 -12.02
N LEU A 13 18.54 -53.80 -13.28
CA LEU A 13 17.66 -54.13 -14.40
C LEU A 13 17.61 -55.65 -14.65
N VAL A 14 16.40 -56.22 -14.76
CA VAL A 14 16.18 -57.56 -15.30
C VAL A 14 15.36 -57.45 -16.58
N ILE A 15 16.01 -57.80 -17.69
CA ILE A 15 15.43 -57.95 -19.03
C ILE A 15 14.93 -59.39 -19.14
N LEU A 16 13.66 -59.58 -19.50
CA LEU A 16 13.11 -60.86 -19.96
C LEU A 16 12.46 -60.64 -21.32
N ILE A 17 13.10 -61.22 -22.33
CA ILE A 17 12.66 -61.29 -23.73
C ILE A 17 11.80 -62.55 -23.87
N ALA A 18 10.57 -62.39 -24.37
CA ALA A 18 9.81 -63.48 -24.98
C ALA A 18 9.16 -62.96 -26.27
N ALA A 19 9.34 -63.72 -27.35
CA ALA A 19 9.10 -63.32 -28.73
C ALA A 19 7.71 -63.72 -29.25
N CYS A 20 7.19 -62.84 -30.12
CA CYS A 20 6.28 -63.02 -31.27
C CYS A 20 5.06 -63.94 -31.20
N GLY A 21 3.89 -63.29 -31.35
CA GLY A 21 2.73 -63.81 -32.07
C GLY A 21 1.97 -62.62 -32.68
N ALA A 22 2.07 -62.43 -33.99
CA ALA A 22 1.38 -61.38 -34.72
C ALA A 22 -0.03 -61.88 -35.11
N GLU A 23 -1.07 -61.21 -34.62
CA GLU A 23 -2.44 -61.36 -35.11
C GLU A 23 -2.88 -60.07 -35.79
N THR A 24 -3.24 -60.20 -37.07
CA THR A 24 -3.80 -59.18 -37.95
C THR A 24 -5.22 -58.79 -37.53
N PRO A 25 -5.55 -57.49 -37.38
CA PRO A 25 -6.92 -57.07 -37.16
C PRO A 25 -7.73 -57.09 -38.47
N THR A 26 -8.87 -57.79 -38.42
CA THR A 26 -9.93 -57.84 -39.44
C THR A 26 -10.50 -56.47 -39.78
N PRO A 27 -10.87 -56.20 -41.05
CA PRO A 27 -11.47 -54.94 -41.45
C PRO A 27 -12.97 -54.87 -41.07
N PRO A 28 -13.47 -53.70 -40.64
CA PRO A 28 -14.90 -53.48 -40.44
C PRO A 28 -15.64 -53.35 -41.79
N PRO A 29 -16.96 -53.65 -41.82
CA PRO A 29 -17.75 -53.71 -43.05
C PRO A 29 -17.96 -52.34 -43.70
N SER A 30 -17.99 -52.33 -45.04
CA SER A 30 -18.28 -51.16 -45.85
C SER A 30 -19.69 -50.61 -45.59
N PRO A 31 -19.85 -49.30 -45.33
CA PRO A 31 -21.17 -48.69 -45.26
C PRO A 31 -21.76 -48.48 -46.66
N THR A 32 -22.98 -48.97 -46.81
CA THR A 32 -23.91 -48.78 -47.92
C THR A 32 -24.12 -47.29 -48.24
N ALA A 33 -24.16 -46.95 -49.53
CA ALA A 33 -24.41 -45.59 -50.00
C ALA A 33 -25.74 -45.02 -49.47
N ALA A 34 -25.65 -43.90 -48.76
CA ALA A 34 -26.77 -43.05 -48.36
C ALA A 34 -27.01 -41.95 -49.42
N PRO A 35 -28.24 -41.48 -49.62
CA PRO A 35 -28.59 -40.53 -50.67
C PRO A 35 -28.00 -39.14 -50.41
N ALA A 36 -27.70 -38.41 -51.50
CA ALA A 36 -27.13 -37.07 -51.46
C ALA A 36 -27.99 -36.10 -50.63
N SER A 37 -27.39 -35.52 -49.59
CA SER A 37 -27.93 -34.33 -48.92
C SER A 37 -27.69 -33.07 -49.79
N PRO A 38 -28.63 -32.12 -49.80
CA PRO A 38 -28.49 -30.89 -50.58
C PRO A 38 -27.32 -30.05 -50.06
N THR A 39 -26.51 -29.55 -50.99
CA THR A 39 -25.46 -28.56 -50.75
C THR A 39 -26.06 -27.33 -50.06
N PRO A 40 -25.47 -26.84 -48.94
CA PRO A 40 -25.85 -25.55 -48.39
C PRO A 40 -25.57 -24.45 -49.42
N PRO A 41 -26.38 -23.38 -49.50
CA PRO A 41 -26.02 -22.24 -50.33
C PRO A 41 -24.67 -21.69 -49.86
N LEU A 42 -23.81 -21.31 -50.81
CA LEU A 42 -22.59 -20.57 -50.51
C LEU A 42 -22.94 -19.42 -49.56
N ALA A 43 -22.28 -19.38 -48.41
CA ALA A 43 -22.31 -18.20 -47.56
C ALA A 43 -21.91 -16.99 -48.42
N GLU A 44 -22.75 -15.95 -48.43
CA GLU A 44 -22.37 -14.64 -48.92
C GLU A 44 -21.08 -14.20 -48.21
N PRO A 45 -20.13 -13.55 -48.90
CA PRO A 45 -18.93 -13.06 -48.24
C PRO A 45 -19.36 -12.11 -47.13
N THR A 46 -18.97 -12.45 -45.90
CA THR A 46 -18.96 -11.54 -44.76
C THR A 46 -18.45 -10.17 -45.23
N PRO A 47 -19.09 -9.04 -44.87
CA PRO A 47 -18.57 -7.73 -45.25
C PRO A 47 -17.12 -7.65 -44.78
N ALA A 48 -16.19 -7.41 -45.71
CA ALA A 48 -14.81 -7.16 -45.37
C ALA A 48 -14.79 -6.03 -44.33
N THR A 49 -14.36 -6.34 -43.12
CA THR A 49 -14.10 -5.34 -42.08
C THR A 49 -13.19 -4.30 -42.72
N ALA A 50 -13.64 -3.06 -42.85
CA ALA A 50 -12.85 -2.00 -43.47
C ALA A 50 -11.47 -1.97 -42.78
N LEU A 51 -10.40 -2.16 -43.56
CA LEU A 51 -9.03 -2.07 -43.06
C LEU A 51 -8.83 -0.65 -42.53
N VAL A 52 -8.59 -0.53 -41.23
CA VAL A 52 -8.16 0.73 -40.61
C VAL A 52 -6.64 0.82 -40.64
N THR A 53 -6.12 2.03 -40.72
CA THR A 53 -4.71 2.35 -40.86
C THR A 53 -4.28 3.37 -39.83
N CYS A 54 -2.97 3.53 -39.64
CA CYS A 54 -2.43 4.58 -38.78
C CYS A 54 -2.88 5.99 -39.20
N ALA A 55 -3.12 6.23 -40.49
CA ALA A 55 -3.58 7.53 -41.00
C ALA A 55 -5.01 7.86 -40.53
N ASP A 56 -5.83 6.85 -40.22
CA ASP A 56 -7.18 7.05 -39.71
C ASP A 56 -7.18 7.59 -38.28
N ILE A 57 -6.10 7.37 -37.51
CA ILE A 57 -5.89 8.01 -36.21
C ILE A 57 -5.74 9.51 -36.42
N ASP A 58 -4.79 9.92 -37.26
CA ASP A 58 -4.44 11.32 -37.49
C ASP A 58 -5.61 12.10 -38.11
N ALA A 59 -6.36 11.48 -39.03
CA ALA A 59 -7.51 12.10 -39.68
C ALA A 59 -8.66 12.44 -38.70
N ASN A 60 -8.80 11.67 -37.62
CA ASN A 60 -9.89 11.84 -36.66
C ASN A 60 -9.45 12.49 -35.34
N TRP A 61 -8.14 12.61 -35.09
CA TRP A 61 -7.61 13.20 -33.86
C TRP A 61 -8.13 14.62 -33.64
N GLY A 62 -8.63 14.91 -32.42
CA GLY A 62 -9.18 16.22 -32.09
C GLY A 62 -10.59 16.50 -32.63
N ASN A 63 -11.10 15.69 -33.57
CA ASN A 63 -12.37 15.93 -34.26
C ASN A 63 -13.43 14.87 -33.96
N ASN A 64 -13.04 13.60 -33.91
CA ASN A 64 -13.94 12.47 -33.72
C ASN A 64 -13.28 11.40 -32.83
N TRP A 65 -13.29 11.65 -31.52
CA TRP A 65 -12.66 10.79 -30.54
C TRP A 65 -13.18 9.33 -30.57
N PRO A 66 -14.50 9.06 -30.68
CA PRO A 66 -14.98 7.68 -30.82
C PRO A 66 -14.40 6.94 -32.03
N ALA A 67 -14.22 7.63 -33.17
CA ALA A 67 -13.60 7.02 -34.35
C ALA A 67 -12.10 6.73 -34.15
N VAL A 68 -11.37 7.60 -33.43
CA VAL A 68 -9.98 7.35 -33.06
C VAL A 68 -9.87 6.13 -32.14
N LEU A 69 -10.71 6.04 -31.11
CA LEU A 69 -10.75 4.88 -30.20
C LEU A 69 -11.02 3.57 -30.94
N ALA A 70 -12.04 3.55 -31.81
CA ALA A 70 -12.38 2.38 -32.61
C ALA A 70 -11.23 1.95 -33.56
N THR A 71 -10.46 2.92 -34.05
CA THR A 71 -9.27 2.67 -34.88
C THR A 71 -8.12 2.09 -34.04
N LEU A 72 -7.84 2.70 -32.88
CA LEU A 72 -6.81 2.22 -31.96
C LEU A 72 -7.09 0.80 -31.46
N ASP A 73 -8.33 0.47 -31.11
CA ASP A 73 -8.71 -0.88 -30.67
C ASP A 73 -8.40 -1.95 -31.71
N LYS A 74 -8.72 -1.68 -32.98
CA LYS A 74 -8.43 -2.61 -34.09
C LYS A 74 -6.93 -2.74 -34.33
N LEU A 75 -6.17 -1.65 -34.25
CA LEU A 75 -4.72 -1.66 -34.47
C LEU A 75 -3.98 -2.35 -33.31
N ILE A 76 -4.41 -2.14 -32.07
CA ILE A 76 -3.90 -2.85 -30.88
C ILE A 76 -4.20 -4.34 -31.00
N ALA A 77 -5.43 -4.72 -31.34
CA ALA A 77 -5.80 -6.12 -31.51
C ALA A 77 -5.03 -6.81 -32.66
N ALA A 78 -4.56 -6.04 -33.64
CA ALA A 78 -3.74 -6.51 -34.76
C ALA A 78 -2.23 -6.44 -34.49
N ASP A 79 -1.79 -6.08 -33.27
CA ASP A 79 -0.39 -5.85 -32.89
C ASP A 79 0.37 -4.91 -33.86
N GLN A 80 -0.34 -3.92 -34.39
CA GLN A 80 0.20 -2.93 -35.30
C GLN A 80 0.97 -1.85 -34.55
N ARG A 81 1.94 -1.20 -35.22
CA ARG A 81 2.68 -0.06 -34.69
C ARG A 81 2.47 1.17 -35.57
N CYS A 82 2.21 2.31 -34.94
CA CYS A 82 2.01 3.59 -35.62
C CYS A 82 2.96 4.66 -35.08
N GLY A 83 4.25 4.52 -35.40
CA GLY A 83 5.33 5.36 -34.88
C GLY A 83 6.03 4.75 -33.66
N GLU A 84 6.82 5.58 -32.97
CA GLU A 84 7.60 5.16 -31.79
C GLU A 84 6.75 5.04 -30.52
N GLU A 85 5.69 5.85 -30.41
CA GLU A 85 4.85 5.84 -29.22
C GLU A 85 3.89 4.64 -29.20
N PRO A 86 3.82 3.88 -28.07
CA PRO A 86 2.91 2.75 -27.93
C PRO A 86 1.45 3.13 -28.17
N LEU A 87 0.71 2.26 -28.88
CA LEU A 87 -0.72 2.51 -29.15
C LEU A 87 -1.56 2.60 -27.86
N LEU A 88 -1.17 1.92 -26.79
CA LEU A 88 -1.82 2.07 -25.47
C LEU A 88 -1.61 3.49 -24.89
N SER A 89 -0.42 4.08 -25.02
CA SER A 89 -0.16 5.48 -24.62
C SER A 89 -1.04 6.44 -25.44
N LYS A 90 -1.14 6.21 -26.76
CA LYS A 90 -2.05 7.00 -27.61
C LYS A 90 -3.51 6.83 -27.21
N LYS A 91 -3.93 5.61 -26.87
CA LYS A 91 -5.30 5.33 -26.40
C LYS A 91 -5.62 6.02 -25.08
N TYR A 92 -4.66 6.05 -24.14
CA TYR A 92 -4.77 6.86 -22.91
C TYR A 92 -5.03 8.33 -23.27
N ALA A 93 -4.18 8.92 -24.12
CA ALA A 93 -4.28 10.32 -24.50
C ALA A 93 -5.61 10.66 -25.19
N VAL A 94 -6.17 9.73 -25.99
CA VAL A 94 -7.49 9.91 -26.61
C VAL A 94 -8.60 9.92 -25.58
N HIS A 95 -8.63 8.96 -24.65
CA HIS A 95 -9.63 8.95 -23.59
C HIS A 95 -9.56 10.23 -22.73
N TYR A 96 -8.36 10.66 -22.35
CA TYR A 96 -8.18 11.90 -21.58
C TYR A 96 -8.66 13.15 -22.33
N ASN A 97 -8.23 13.34 -23.59
CA ASN A 97 -8.63 14.50 -24.37
C ASN A 97 -10.12 14.49 -24.73
N TYR A 98 -10.70 13.29 -24.93
CA TYR A 98 -12.13 13.15 -25.14
C TYR A 98 -12.91 13.56 -23.88
N ALA A 99 -12.47 13.09 -22.71
CA ALA A 99 -13.03 13.49 -21.44
C ALA A 99 -12.99 15.01 -21.23
N ALA A 100 -11.84 15.66 -21.46
CA ALA A 100 -11.69 17.11 -21.36
C ALA A 100 -12.62 17.87 -22.33
N SER A 101 -12.81 17.33 -23.55
CA SER A 101 -13.75 17.90 -24.52
C SER A 101 -15.21 17.78 -24.06
N LEU A 102 -15.59 16.68 -23.41
CA LEU A 102 -16.94 16.47 -22.86
C LEU A 102 -17.18 17.35 -21.63
N GLU A 103 -16.18 17.49 -20.76
CA GLU A 103 -16.21 18.37 -19.59
C GLU A 103 -16.42 19.83 -20.02
N GLY A 104 -15.71 20.30 -21.06
CA GLY A 104 -15.93 21.62 -21.65
C GLY A 104 -17.32 21.84 -22.27
N GLN A 105 -18.07 20.76 -22.52
CA GLN A 105 -19.46 20.78 -23.00
C GLN A 105 -20.48 20.63 -21.85
N ASN A 106 -20.03 20.57 -20.60
CA ASN A 106 -20.83 20.24 -19.41
C ASN A 106 -21.45 18.82 -19.46
N GLU A 107 -20.87 17.91 -20.23
CA GLU A 107 -21.25 16.48 -20.23
C GLU A 107 -20.43 15.71 -19.19
N THR A 108 -20.60 16.07 -17.91
CA THR A 108 -19.76 15.62 -16.80
C THR A 108 -19.71 14.11 -16.64
N GLU A 109 -20.85 13.43 -16.70
CA GLU A 109 -20.96 11.98 -16.53
C GLU A 109 -20.24 11.24 -17.66
N ALA A 110 -20.37 11.71 -18.90
CA ALA A 110 -19.66 11.14 -20.04
C ALA A 110 -18.15 11.42 -19.94
N ALA A 111 -17.75 12.60 -19.45
CA ALA A 111 -16.34 12.92 -19.20
C ALA A 111 -15.74 11.98 -18.14
N ILE A 112 -16.46 11.72 -17.04
CA ILE A 112 -16.05 10.77 -16.00
C ILE A 112 -15.80 9.38 -16.57
N GLU A 113 -16.69 8.87 -17.43
CA GLU A 113 -16.49 7.57 -18.08
C GLU A 113 -15.20 7.53 -18.90
N GLN A 114 -14.90 8.59 -19.64
CA GLN A 114 -13.68 8.67 -20.44
C GLN A 114 -12.42 8.83 -19.58
N TYR A 115 -12.44 9.64 -18.52
CA TYR A 115 -11.32 9.72 -17.60
C TYR A 115 -11.06 8.38 -16.88
N ARG A 116 -12.11 7.63 -16.50
CA ARG A 116 -11.97 6.27 -15.94
C ARG A 116 -11.39 5.30 -16.96
N ALA A 117 -11.78 5.40 -18.22
CA ALA A 117 -11.21 4.59 -19.28
C ALA A 117 -9.71 4.90 -19.51
N ALA A 118 -9.31 6.18 -19.45
CA ALA A 118 -7.89 6.57 -19.47
C ALA A 118 -7.13 5.94 -18.30
N LEU A 119 -7.65 6.10 -17.08
CA LEU A 119 -7.05 5.55 -15.87
C LEU A 119 -6.89 4.03 -15.91
N SER A 120 -7.82 3.30 -16.53
CA SER A 120 -7.72 1.83 -16.69
C SER A 120 -6.57 1.37 -17.60
N ILE A 121 -6.07 2.25 -18.47
CA ILE A 121 -4.96 1.95 -19.38
C ILE A 121 -3.61 2.17 -18.69
N ASP A 122 -3.49 3.28 -17.97
CA ASP A 122 -2.27 3.65 -17.25
C ASP A 122 -2.64 4.31 -15.91
N PRO A 123 -2.72 3.51 -14.83
CA PRO A 123 -3.11 4.01 -13.51
C PRO A 123 -2.10 4.97 -12.86
N GLN A 124 -0.90 5.12 -13.42
CA GLN A 124 0.16 5.95 -12.82
C GLN A 124 0.13 7.40 -13.31
N ARG A 125 -0.68 7.70 -14.33
CA ARG A 125 -0.73 9.03 -14.94
C ARG A 125 -1.67 9.97 -14.19
N LEU A 126 -1.10 11.05 -13.68
CA LEU A 126 -1.78 11.98 -12.78
C LEU A 126 -2.87 12.80 -13.46
N GLU A 127 -2.88 12.95 -14.79
CA GLU A 127 -3.85 13.84 -15.45
C GLU A 127 -5.29 13.30 -15.32
N ALA A 128 -5.52 12.02 -15.60
CA ALA A 128 -6.84 11.40 -15.44
C ALA A 128 -7.26 11.30 -13.97
N ILE A 129 -6.29 11.04 -13.08
CA ILE A 129 -6.50 11.02 -11.62
C ILE A 129 -6.99 12.38 -11.13
N ASN A 130 -6.27 13.45 -11.47
CA ASN A 130 -6.58 14.80 -11.01
C ASN A 130 -7.93 15.29 -11.54
N ALA A 131 -8.28 14.93 -12.79
CA ALA A 131 -9.59 15.23 -13.33
C ALA A 131 -10.72 14.48 -12.60
N LEU A 132 -10.56 13.18 -12.35
CA LEU A 132 -11.53 12.39 -11.59
C LEU A 132 -11.65 12.83 -10.13
N PHE A 133 -10.54 13.27 -9.51
CA PHE A 133 -10.54 13.82 -8.17
C PHE A 133 -11.35 15.12 -8.10
N ARG A 134 -11.08 16.07 -9.01
CA ARG A 134 -11.83 17.33 -9.12
C ARG A 134 -13.34 17.10 -9.34
N LEU A 135 -13.70 16.02 -10.02
CA LEU A 135 -15.09 15.66 -10.33
C LEU A 135 -15.73 14.74 -9.28
N ASP A 136 -15.06 14.47 -8.15
CA ASP A 136 -15.53 13.54 -7.11
C ASP A 136 -15.94 12.15 -7.66
N ALA A 137 -15.12 11.63 -8.59
CA ALA A 137 -15.48 10.51 -9.44
C ALA A 137 -14.40 9.42 -9.58
N LEU A 138 -13.36 9.45 -8.74
CA LEU A 138 -12.35 8.39 -8.71
C LEU A 138 -13.00 7.02 -8.55
N PRO A 139 -12.51 5.99 -9.27
CA PRO A 139 -13.07 4.65 -9.11
C PRO A 139 -12.86 4.20 -7.67
N ARG A 140 -13.91 3.66 -7.05
CA ARG A 140 -13.76 2.88 -5.83
C ARG A 140 -12.78 1.74 -6.17
N PRO A 141 -11.73 1.50 -5.39
CA PRO A 141 -10.83 0.40 -5.66
C PRO A 141 -11.64 -0.87 -5.69
N THR A 142 -11.32 -1.71 -6.67
CA THR A 142 -11.86 -3.07 -6.65
C THR A 142 -11.15 -3.77 -5.50
N PRO A 143 -11.87 -4.27 -4.47
CA PRO A 143 -11.24 -5.04 -3.41
C PRO A 143 -10.44 -6.16 -4.05
N PRO A 144 -9.16 -6.37 -3.68
CA PRO A 144 -8.40 -7.48 -4.22
C PRO A 144 -9.17 -8.79 -4.00
N ALA A 145 -9.17 -9.69 -4.99
CA ALA A 145 -9.83 -10.97 -4.83
C ALA A 145 -9.19 -11.72 -3.65
N CYS A 146 -9.97 -11.94 -2.59
CA CYS A 146 -9.52 -12.62 -1.39
C CYS A 146 -9.16 -14.07 -1.71
N LEU A 147 -7.88 -14.41 -1.64
CA LEU A 147 -7.38 -15.79 -1.72
C LEU A 147 -7.09 -16.36 -0.33
N SER A 148 -7.32 -15.58 0.73
CA SER A 148 -7.14 -16.02 2.10
C SER A 148 -8.37 -16.78 2.59
N ASP A 149 -8.17 -18.03 3.00
CA ASP A 149 -9.18 -18.82 3.71
C ASP A 149 -9.24 -18.47 5.21
N SER A 150 -8.43 -17.50 5.67
CA SER A 150 -8.42 -17.07 7.07
C SER A 150 -9.70 -16.29 7.39
N PRO A 151 -10.48 -16.68 8.40
CA PRO A 151 -11.61 -15.87 8.83
C PRO A 151 -11.11 -14.51 9.35
N PRO A 152 -11.97 -13.46 9.35
CA PRO A 152 -11.67 -12.25 10.11
C PRO A 152 -11.25 -12.66 11.52
N ASN A 153 -10.02 -12.27 11.90
CA ASN A 153 -9.37 -12.73 13.12
C ASN A 153 -10.25 -12.39 14.34
N PRO A 154 -10.23 -13.16 15.45
CA PRO A 154 -10.71 -12.64 16.72
C PRO A 154 -9.94 -11.36 17.02
N ASP A 155 -10.59 -10.46 17.75
CA ASP A 155 -10.00 -9.25 18.34
C ASP A 155 -8.51 -9.48 18.74
N PRO A 156 -7.56 -8.74 18.15
CA PRO A 156 -6.12 -8.98 18.36
C PRO A 156 -5.64 -8.50 19.73
N ALA A 157 -6.52 -7.92 20.55
CA ALA A 157 -6.20 -7.43 21.87
C ALA A 157 -5.57 -8.52 22.77
N PRO A 158 -4.44 -8.22 23.44
CA PRO A 158 -3.89 -9.11 24.44
C PRO A 158 -4.91 -9.39 25.55
N THR A 159 -5.03 -10.65 25.95
CA THR A 159 -5.95 -11.08 27.03
C THR A 159 -5.41 -10.79 28.43
N ALA A 160 -4.09 -10.64 28.56
CA ALA A 160 -3.44 -10.30 29.82
C ALA A 160 -3.59 -8.80 30.09
N GLU A 161 -3.82 -8.42 31.34
CA GLU A 161 -3.82 -7.02 31.76
C GLU A 161 -2.45 -6.36 31.50
N PRO A 162 -2.40 -5.05 31.17
CA PRO A 162 -1.16 -4.36 30.95
C PRO A 162 -0.36 -4.21 32.24
N ASP A 163 0.96 -4.32 32.14
CA ASP A 163 1.87 -3.89 33.21
C ASP A 163 2.23 -2.42 33.03
N ALA A 164 1.36 -1.54 33.56
CA ALA A 164 1.44 -0.11 33.31
C ALA A 164 2.66 0.59 33.95
N THR A 165 3.40 -0.08 34.84
CA THR A 165 4.57 0.53 35.49
C THR A 165 5.67 0.89 34.50
N HIS A 166 5.80 0.08 33.44
CA HIS A 166 6.87 0.20 32.46
C HIS A 166 6.50 1.03 31.23
N PHE A 167 5.33 1.66 31.24
CA PHE A 167 4.90 2.59 30.21
C PHE A 167 5.50 3.97 30.43
N VAL A 168 5.91 4.60 29.33
CA VAL A 168 6.31 6.01 29.38
C VAL A 168 5.05 6.86 29.48
N THR A 169 4.99 7.76 30.45
CA THR A 169 3.84 8.65 30.68
C THR A 169 4.26 10.11 30.57
N VAL A 170 3.28 11.00 30.36
CA VAL A 170 3.49 12.46 30.43
C VAL A 170 2.98 12.95 31.78
N THR A 171 3.84 13.58 32.58
CA THR A 171 3.49 14.19 33.86
C THR A 171 4.23 15.52 34.00
N ASP A 172 3.49 16.59 34.34
CA ASP A 172 4.01 17.95 34.49
C ASP A 172 4.85 18.44 33.29
N GLY A 173 4.40 18.13 32.06
CA GLY A 173 5.08 18.57 30.83
C GLY A 173 6.38 17.81 30.52
N ALA A 174 6.65 16.70 31.20
CA ALA A 174 7.82 15.86 30.98
C ALA A 174 7.46 14.38 30.81
N LEU A 175 8.31 13.65 30.09
CA LEU A 175 8.21 12.20 29.98
C LEU A 175 8.76 11.53 31.25
N GLN A 176 8.07 10.51 31.74
CA GLN A 176 8.48 9.72 32.89
C GLN A 176 8.41 8.23 32.57
N LEU A 177 9.37 7.46 33.10
CA LEU A 177 9.41 6.00 33.08
C LEU A 177 9.81 5.53 34.47
N ASP A 178 9.01 4.65 35.09
CA ASP A 178 9.22 4.18 36.46
C ASP A 178 9.43 5.34 37.48
N ASP A 179 8.59 6.38 37.39
CA ASP A 179 8.67 7.63 38.19
C ASP A 179 10.00 8.41 38.04
N GLN A 180 10.79 8.14 37.01
CA GLN A 180 12.03 8.86 36.70
C GLN A 180 11.91 9.64 35.39
N PRO A 181 12.55 10.83 35.27
CA PRO A 181 12.59 11.57 34.02
C PRO A 181 13.15 10.73 32.87
N PHE A 182 12.38 10.61 31.79
CA PHE A 182 12.78 9.92 30.58
C PHE A 182 13.14 10.94 29.50
N SER A 183 14.35 10.85 28.93
CA SER A 183 14.77 11.70 27.82
C SER A 183 14.96 10.84 26.58
N VAL A 184 14.21 11.13 25.52
CA VAL A 184 14.31 10.42 24.25
C VAL A 184 15.64 10.75 23.58
N ARG A 185 16.43 9.71 23.32
CA ARG A 185 17.59 9.71 22.43
C ARG A 185 17.29 8.73 21.31
N GLY A 186 16.63 9.25 20.28
CA GLY A 186 15.99 8.46 19.25
C GLY A 186 16.77 8.35 17.94
N VAL A 187 16.41 7.37 17.13
CA VAL A 187 16.78 7.27 15.71
C VAL A 187 15.56 6.83 14.88
N ASN A 188 15.39 7.42 13.70
CA ASN A 188 14.42 6.91 12.71
C ASN A 188 14.99 5.67 12.05
N TYR A 189 14.19 4.61 11.95
CA TYR A 189 14.65 3.32 11.47
C TYR A 189 13.79 2.75 10.36
N TYR A 190 14.50 2.41 9.29
CA TYR A 190 14.17 1.35 8.36
C TYR A 190 15.37 0.39 8.33
N PRO A 191 15.16 -0.92 8.07
CA PRO A 191 16.29 -1.83 7.88
C PRO A 191 17.23 -1.32 6.80
N ARG A 192 18.53 -1.28 7.10
CA ARG A 192 19.51 -0.59 6.24
C ARG A 192 19.52 -1.11 4.80
N HIS A 193 19.23 -2.40 4.65
CA HIS A 193 19.24 -3.10 3.38
C HIS A 193 17.87 -3.18 2.69
N ALA A 194 16.81 -2.76 3.36
CA ALA A 194 15.44 -2.83 2.87
C ALA A 194 14.64 -1.60 3.33
N PRO A 195 14.98 -0.38 2.88
CA PRO A 195 14.28 0.83 3.30
C PRO A 195 12.93 1.01 2.58
N TRP A 196 12.05 1.81 3.20
CA TRP A 196 10.76 2.22 2.65
C TRP A 196 9.92 1.01 2.19
N GLN A 197 9.46 1.01 0.95
CA GLN A 197 8.67 -0.06 0.32
C GLN A 197 9.33 -1.46 0.34
N HIS A 198 10.66 -1.53 0.51
CA HIS A 198 11.38 -2.81 0.58
C HIS A 198 11.26 -3.45 1.97
N PHE A 199 10.90 -2.68 3.00
CA PHE A 199 10.86 -3.13 4.39
C PHE A 199 10.05 -4.42 4.56
N PHE A 200 8.83 -4.45 4.04
CA PHE A 200 7.90 -5.56 4.27
C PHE A 200 8.18 -6.80 3.42
N ASN A 201 9.05 -6.70 2.41
CA ASN A 201 9.33 -7.78 1.45
C ASN A 201 10.76 -8.32 1.54
N GLU A 202 11.71 -7.50 1.97
CA GLU A 202 13.15 -7.78 1.87
C GLU A 202 13.87 -7.67 3.22
N ALA A 203 13.19 -7.26 4.29
CA ALA A 203 13.80 -7.21 5.61
C ALA A 203 14.22 -8.58 6.11
N ASP A 204 15.36 -8.60 6.80
CA ASP A 204 15.98 -9.80 7.32
C ASP A 204 16.11 -9.65 8.84
N PRO A 205 15.29 -10.38 9.63
CA PRO A 205 15.33 -10.33 11.10
C PRO A 205 16.72 -10.51 11.71
N ALA A 206 17.59 -11.31 11.09
CA ALA A 206 18.95 -11.50 11.59
C ALA A 206 19.78 -10.22 11.47
N LYS A 207 19.65 -9.49 10.35
CA LYS A 207 20.33 -8.20 10.16
C LYS A 207 19.74 -7.12 11.05
N MET A 208 18.41 -7.11 11.20
CA MET A 208 17.73 -6.17 12.11
C MET A 208 18.20 -6.37 13.56
N THR A 209 18.46 -7.62 13.96
CA THR A 209 19.03 -7.92 15.29
C THR A 209 20.37 -7.20 15.48
N ASP A 210 21.31 -7.35 14.54
CA ASP A 210 22.61 -6.68 14.59
C ASP A 210 22.44 -5.15 14.61
N GLU A 211 21.50 -4.61 13.83
CA GLU A 211 21.21 -3.18 13.74
C GLU A 211 20.67 -2.61 15.06
N PHE A 212 19.74 -3.30 15.74
CA PHE A 212 19.22 -2.89 17.05
C PHE A 212 20.28 -2.95 18.14
N THR A 213 21.16 -3.95 18.11
CA THR A 213 22.32 -4.01 19.02
C THR A 213 23.24 -2.81 18.82
N VAL A 214 23.55 -2.45 17.57
CA VAL A 214 24.35 -1.25 17.27
C VAL A 214 23.68 0.02 17.79
N MET A 215 22.36 0.17 17.65
CA MET A 215 21.64 1.34 18.19
C MET A 215 21.79 1.43 19.71
N ARG A 216 21.62 0.32 20.42
CA ARG A 216 21.75 0.28 21.88
C ARG A 216 23.18 0.58 22.33
N GLU A 217 24.18 0.02 21.65
CA GLU A 217 25.61 0.26 21.92
C GLU A 217 26.02 1.71 21.64
N ALA A 218 25.38 2.36 20.65
CA ALA A 218 25.57 3.78 20.36
C ALA A 218 24.93 4.72 21.39
N GLY A 219 24.12 4.19 22.33
CA GLY A 219 23.50 4.95 23.41
C GLY A 219 22.10 5.51 23.10
N PHE A 220 21.50 5.10 21.98
CA PHE A 220 20.09 5.33 21.72
C PHE A 220 19.24 4.53 22.71
N ASN A 221 18.07 5.06 23.05
CA ASN A 221 17.08 4.39 23.90
C ASN A 221 15.70 4.31 23.25
N THR A 222 15.53 4.89 22.06
CA THR A 222 14.24 4.95 21.36
C THR A 222 14.47 4.77 19.86
N VAL A 223 13.56 4.07 19.19
CA VAL A 223 13.58 3.86 17.73
C VAL A 223 12.21 4.27 17.18
N ARG A 224 12.19 5.15 16.20
CA ARG A 224 10.97 5.52 15.47
C ARG A 224 10.87 4.67 14.21
N VAL A 225 9.82 3.86 14.08
CA VAL A 225 9.58 2.93 12.98
C VAL A 225 8.31 3.29 12.23
N PHE A 226 8.24 2.95 10.95
CA PHE A 226 7.17 3.40 10.07
C PHE A 226 6.38 2.21 9.54
N VAL A 227 5.06 2.22 9.77
CA VAL A 227 4.17 1.14 9.30
C VAL A 227 3.27 1.61 8.17
N GLN A 228 3.31 0.85 7.06
CA GLN A 228 2.46 1.05 5.89
C GLN A 228 1.32 0.03 5.95
N TYR A 229 0.08 0.46 5.73
CA TYR A 229 -1.08 -0.43 5.93
C TYR A 229 -1.28 -1.40 4.77
N GLU A 230 -0.99 -0.98 3.53
CA GLU A 230 -1.12 -1.83 2.34
C GLU A 230 -0.41 -3.19 2.46
N PRO A 231 0.88 -3.29 2.88
CA PRO A 231 1.52 -4.59 3.07
C PRO A 231 1.04 -5.35 4.32
N LEU A 232 0.48 -4.66 5.32
CA LEU A 232 0.05 -5.26 6.59
C LEU A 232 -1.29 -5.97 6.50
N PHE A 233 -2.18 -5.57 5.61
CA PHE A 233 -3.51 -6.13 5.49
C PHE A 233 -3.71 -6.78 4.12
N THR A 234 -4.41 -7.90 4.08
CA THR A 234 -4.68 -8.62 2.82
C THR A 234 -6.13 -8.48 2.39
N CYS A 235 -6.37 -8.72 1.10
CA CYS A 235 -7.64 -9.17 0.50
C CYS A 235 -8.85 -8.23 0.61
N GLN A 236 -9.23 -7.88 1.83
CA GLN A 236 -10.31 -6.97 2.19
C GLN A 236 -9.78 -6.13 3.35
N PRO A 237 -8.87 -5.19 3.08
CA PRO A 237 -8.34 -4.30 4.10
C PRO A 237 -9.44 -3.54 4.88
N GLU A 238 -10.64 -3.36 4.30
CA GLU A 238 -11.84 -2.91 5.02
C GLU A 238 -12.24 -3.78 6.23
N ASP A 239 -11.96 -5.08 6.19
CA ASP A 239 -12.18 -6.02 7.29
C ASP A 239 -10.94 -6.15 8.19
N ALA A 240 -9.89 -5.36 7.91
CA ALA A 240 -8.60 -5.39 8.59
C ALA A 240 -8.00 -6.81 8.71
N ILE A 241 -8.13 -7.63 7.67
CA ILE A 241 -7.60 -9.00 7.68
C ILE A 241 -6.06 -8.96 7.65
N PRO A 242 -5.37 -9.43 8.70
CA PRO A 242 -3.93 -9.29 8.82
C PRO A 242 -3.18 -10.18 7.81
N ASN A 243 -2.14 -9.63 7.20
CA ASN A 243 -1.11 -10.42 6.52
C ASN A 243 -0.15 -11.00 7.56
N VAL A 244 -0.20 -12.32 7.74
CA VAL A 244 0.54 -13.02 8.81
C VAL A 244 2.05 -12.78 8.71
N ASP A 245 2.62 -12.77 7.50
CA ASP A 245 4.06 -12.67 7.30
C ASP A 245 4.57 -11.26 7.66
N THR A 246 3.86 -10.21 7.24
CA THR A 246 4.26 -8.84 7.53
C THR A 246 3.96 -8.44 8.97
N PHE A 247 2.90 -8.97 9.59
CA PHE A 247 2.69 -8.81 11.05
C PHE A 247 3.75 -9.55 11.87
N THR A 248 4.25 -10.70 11.41
CA THR A 248 5.38 -11.39 12.06
C THR A 248 6.64 -10.51 12.06
N LEU A 249 6.85 -9.75 10.99
CA LEU A 249 7.94 -8.76 10.93
C LEU A 249 7.75 -7.61 11.94
N ILE A 250 6.52 -7.11 12.11
CA ILE A 250 6.24 -6.09 13.14
C ILE A 250 6.41 -6.65 14.54
N ASP A 251 5.92 -7.87 14.82
CA ASP A 251 6.14 -8.54 16.10
C ASP A 251 7.65 -8.65 16.41
N THR A 252 8.45 -8.98 15.39
CA THR A 252 9.91 -9.02 15.50
C THR A 252 10.51 -7.67 15.90
N LEU A 253 10.00 -6.53 15.41
CA LEU A 253 10.48 -5.20 15.83
C LEU A 253 10.28 -4.97 17.33
N PHE A 254 9.10 -5.33 17.84
CA PHE A 254 8.81 -5.20 19.27
C PHE A 254 9.71 -6.12 20.10
N ASP A 255 9.91 -7.36 19.66
CA ASP A 255 10.77 -8.32 20.36
C ASP A 255 12.25 -7.88 20.34
N LEU A 256 12.70 -7.26 19.24
CA LEU A 256 14.03 -6.67 19.15
C LEU A 256 14.19 -5.44 20.06
N ALA A 257 13.16 -4.60 20.16
CA ALA A 257 13.16 -3.47 21.06
C ALA A 257 13.24 -3.92 22.53
N GLU A 258 12.44 -4.91 22.91
CA GLU A 258 12.46 -5.53 24.24
C GLU A 258 13.85 -6.10 24.56
N ALA A 259 14.39 -6.93 23.66
CA ALA A 259 15.68 -7.58 23.85
C ALA A 259 16.87 -6.61 23.97
N ASN A 260 16.73 -5.38 23.45
CA ASN A 260 17.77 -4.36 23.46
C ASN A 260 17.48 -3.21 24.44
N ASP A 261 16.42 -3.29 25.27
CA ASP A 261 16.05 -2.21 26.20
C ASP A 261 15.86 -0.86 25.45
N LEU A 262 15.17 -0.94 24.31
CA LEU A 262 14.81 0.18 23.46
C LEU A 262 13.30 0.40 23.51
N LYS A 263 12.89 1.67 23.47
CA LYS A 263 11.49 2.05 23.26
C LYS A 263 11.17 2.24 21.78
N LEU A 264 9.92 2.05 21.38
CA LEU A 264 9.44 2.26 20.02
C LEU A 264 8.48 3.44 19.93
N ILE A 265 8.69 4.29 18.94
CA ILE A 265 7.64 5.17 18.42
C ILE A 265 7.15 4.54 17.13
N VAL A 266 5.91 4.08 17.10
CA VAL A 266 5.34 3.44 15.92
C VAL A 266 4.53 4.48 15.15
N THR A 267 5.06 4.88 13.99
CA THR A 267 4.40 5.79 13.08
C THR A 267 3.38 5.03 12.23
N LEU A 268 2.11 5.29 12.50
CA LEU A 268 0.95 4.81 11.77
C LEU A 268 0.74 5.60 10.48
N ASN A 269 -0.02 5.02 9.54
CA ASN A 269 -0.42 5.69 8.29
C ASN A 269 0.78 6.30 7.52
N ASP A 270 1.93 5.60 7.49
CA ASP A 270 3.06 6.04 6.68
C ASP A 270 2.84 5.68 5.21
N LEU A 271 3.26 6.58 4.32
CA LEU A 271 3.07 6.49 2.86
C LEU A 271 1.65 6.00 2.47
N PRO A 272 0.58 6.68 2.92
CA PRO A 272 -0.78 6.24 2.69
C PRO A 272 -1.20 6.43 1.22
N ASP A 273 -2.26 5.74 0.81
CA ASP A 273 -2.92 6.09 -0.45
C ASP A 273 -3.67 7.42 -0.24
N LEU A 274 -3.23 8.46 -0.96
CA LEU A 274 -3.90 9.77 -1.00
C LEU A 274 -4.77 9.90 -2.25
N THR A 275 -4.85 8.84 -3.04
CA THR A 275 -5.43 8.80 -4.36
C THR A 275 -6.68 7.97 -4.44
N PHE A 276 -6.57 6.64 -4.42
CA PHE A 276 -7.69 5.75 -4.72
C PHE A 276 -8.48 5.41 -3.46
N ARG A 277 -7.76 5.24 -2.35
CA ARG A 277 -8.30 5.23 -0.98
C ARG A 277 -7.71 6.34 -0.14
N PRO A 278 -8.12 7.60 -0.38
CA PRO A 278 -7.59 8.74 0.35
C PRO A 278 -7.77 8.58 1.87
N LEU A 279 -6.65 8.54 2.59
CA LEU A 279 -6.58 8.42 4.06
C LEU A 279 -7.62 9.27 4.81
N TYR A 280 -7.73 10.54 4.42
CA TYR A 280 -8.50 11.55 5.14
C TYR A 280 -10.02 11.39 5.00
N THR A 281 -10.48 10.71 3.94
CA THR A 281 -11.92 10.62 3.63
C THR A 281 -12.45 9.19 3.59
N ASP A 282 -11.59 8.17 3.53
CA ASP A 282 -11.99 6.75 3.59
C ASP A 282 -11.86 6.16 5.01
N ARG A 283 -12.56 6.78 5.97
CA ARG A 283 -12.39 6.50 7.41
C ARG A 283 -12.60 5.04 7.78
N ASP A 284 -13.71 4.43 7.35
CA ASP A 284 -14.06 3.05 7.75
C ASP A 284 -12.93 2.04 7.48
N HIS A 285 -12.21 2.22 6.38
CA HIS A 285 -11.08 1.37 6.00
C HIS A 285 -9.86 1.56 6.91
N TYR A 286 -9.40 2.79 7.06
CA TYR A 286 -8.20 3.09 7.86
C TYR A 286 -8.46 2.96 9.36
N ASP A 287 -9.69 3.17 9.82
CA ASP A 287 -10.11 3.00 11.21
C ASP A 287 -10.04 1.53 11.62
N ALA A 288 -10.53 0.62 10.77
CA ALA A 288 -10.46 -0.81 11.03
C ALA A 288 -9.01 -1.29 11.16
N GLN A 289 -8.15 -0.85 10.24
CA GLN A 289 -6.72 -1.18 10.22
C GLN A 289 -5.96 -0.59 11.40
N THR A 290 -6.19 0.68 11.72
CA THR A 290 -5.61 1.37 12.88
C THR A 290 -6.04 0.67 14.17
N THR A 291 -7.33 0.39 14.30
CA THR A 291 -7.88 -0.33 15.46
C THR A 291 -7.21 -1.69 15.64
N TYR A 292 -7.01 -2.45 14.56
CA TYR A 292 -6.33 -3.74 14.64
C TYR A 292 -4.90 -3.59 15.19
N LEU A 293 -4.10 -2.67 14.63
CA LEU A 293 -2.72 -2.42 15.04
C LEU A 293 -2.63 -1.96 16.50
N VAL A 294 -3.41 -0.94 16.87
CA VAL A 294 -3.43 -0.37 18.20
C VAL A 294 -3.81 -1.44 19.22
N ARG A 295 -4.90 -2.18 18.98
CA ARG A 295 -5.34 -3.24 19.89
C ARG A 295 -4.32 -4.36 20.02
N ARG A 296 -3.63 -4.74 18.95
CA ARG A 296 -2.60 -5.81 18.99
C ARG A 296 -1.46 -5.48 19.94
N TYR A 297 -1.01 -4.22 19.96
CA TYR A 297 0.22 -3.83 20.64
C TYR A 297 0.02 -2.97 21.91
N ARG A 298 -1.22 -2.56 22.25
CA ARG A 298 -1.54 -1.66 23.38
C ARG A 298 -1.06 -2.05 24.79
N HIS A 299 -0.59 -3.29 25.00
CA HIS A 299 -0.03 -3.73 26.29
C HIS A 299 1.49 -3.97 26.23
N ARG A 300 2.15 -3.66 25.10
CA ARG A 300 3.60 -3.83 24.93
C ARG A 300 4.36 -2.68 25.60
N PRO A 301 5.15 -2.93 26.66
CA PRO A 301 5.85 -1.85 27.37
C PRO A 301 6.98 -1.23 26.55
N GLU A 302 7.44 -1.89 25.49
CA GLU A 302 8.41 -1.33 24.56
C GLU A 302 7.82 -0.15 23.77
N LEU A 303 6.50 -0.09 23.60
CA LEU A 303 5.85 1.05 22.94
C LEU A 303 5.96 2.30 23.81
N LEU A 304 6.51 3.37 23.25
CA LEU A 304 6.49 4.69 23.86
C LEU A 304 5.29 5.48 23.36
N ALA A 305 5.13 5.58 22.03
CA ALA A 305 4.08 6.37 21.43
C ALA A 305 3.57 5.79 20.12
N TRP A 306 2.29 6.05 19.86
CA TRP A 306 1.70 6.06 18.53
C TRP A 306 1.94 7.44 17.90
N ASP A 307 2.71 7.48 16.81
CA ASP A 307 2.78 8.64 15.94
C ASP A 307 1.76 8.47 14.82
N VAL A 308 0.63 9.17 14.87
CA VAL A 308 -0.54 8.81 14.04
C VAL A 308 -0.35 9.12 12.54
N ARG A 309 0.60 10.00 12.19
CA ARG A 309 0.92 10.39 10.81
C ARG A 309 2.29 11.04 10.74
N ASN A 310 3.11 10.59 9.80
CA ASN A 310 4.36 11.27 9.43
C ASN A 310 4.13 12.31 8.32
N GLY A 311 4.26 13.58 8.66
CA GLY A 311 4.22 14.72 7.74
C GLY A 311 2.82 15.02 7.19
N GLY A 312 1.80 15.02 8.05
CA GLY A 312 0.40 15.22 7.61
C GLY A 312 0.14 16.62 7.04
N ASP A 313 0.92 17.61 7.44
CA ASP A 313 0.88 18.98 6.94
C ASP A 313 1.38 19.13 5.51
N PHE A 314 2.23 18.23 5.02
CA PHE A 314 2.60 18.22 3.60
C PHE A 314 1.42 17.89 2.68
N ASP A 315 0.37 17.25 3.21
CA ASP A 315 -0.78 16.81 2.41
C ASP A 315 -1.81 17.93 2.16
N PHE A 316 -1.62 19.11 2.78
CA PHE A 316 -2.41 20.34 2.55
C PHE A 316 -1.60 21.63 2.34
N SER A 317 -0.28 21.64 2.59
CA SER A 317 0.53 22.88 2.53
C SER A 317 1.12 23.19 1.15
N GLN A 318 1.11 22.23 0.23
CA GLN A 318 1.64 22.38 -1.13
C GLN A 318 0.61 22.97 -2.09
N ASP A 319 1.05 23.69 -3.12
CA ASP A 319 0.18 24.32 -4.14
C ASP A 319 -0.72 23.31 -4.88
N ASP A 320 -0.27 22.07 -5.02
CA ASP A 320 -0.99 20.96 -5.66
C ASP A 320 -1.58 19.95 -4.66
N SER A 321 -1.68 20.34 -3.39
CA SER A 321 -2.29 19.53 -2.34
C SER A 321 -3.72 19.16 -2.70
N ARG A 322 -4.06 17.90 -2.44
CA ARG A 322 -5.38 17.35 -2.72
C ARG A 322 -6.36 17.59 -1.60
N PHE A 323 -5.87 17.73 -0.38
CA PHE A 323 -6.70 17.91 0.80
C PHE A 323 -6.54 19.31 1.34
N THR A 324 -7.63 19.80 1.94
CA THR A 324 -7.61 21.04 2.71
C THR A 324 -7.05 20.80 4.10
N GLU A 325 -6.52 21.85 4.72
CA GLU A 325 -6.09 21.81 6.13
C GLU A 325 -7.22 21.29 7.05
N THR A 326 -8.47 21.71 6.79
CA THR A 326 -9.63 21.25 7.58
C THR A 326 -9.84 19.75 7.48
N GLU A 327 -9.76 19.15 6.29
CA GLU A 327 -9.92 17.68 6.15
C GLU A 327 -8.85 16.91 6.92
N VAL A 328 -7.60 17.39 6.89
CA VAL A 328 -6.48 16.74 7.59
C VAL A 328 -6.59 16.91 9.11
N ILE A 329 -6.99 18.09 9.59
CA ILE A 329 -7.16 18.36 11.03
C ILE A 329 -8.39 17.62 11.60
N ASP A 330 -9.52 17.60 10.87
CA ASP A 330 -10.72 16.84 11.27
C ASP A 330 -10.44 15.33 11.31
N TRP A 331 -9.56 14.84 10.43
CA TRP A 331 -9.06 13.47 10.50
C TRP A 331 -8.12 13.26 11.68
N LEU A 332 -7.22 14.22 11.97
CA LEU A 332 -6.31 14.13 13.11
C LEU A 332 -7.06 14.04 14.44
N GLU A 333 -8.08 14.88 14.64
CA GLU A 333 -8.97 14.80 15.81
C GLU A 333 -9.61 13.40 15.94
N HIS A 334 -10.16 12.90 14.85
CA HIS A 334 -10.81 11.59 14.80
C HIS A 334 -9.85 10.43 15.10
N ILE A 335 -8.71 10.37 14.41
CA ILE A 335 -7.78 9.23 14.51
C ILE A 335 -7.14 9.17 15.90
N THR A 336 -6.82 10.32 16.50
CA THR A 336 -6.27 10.39 17.86
C THR A 336 -7.29 9.95 18.90
N ALA A 337 -8.57 10.29 18.73
CA ALA A 337 -9.65 9.79 19.58
C ALA A 337 -9.83 8.26 19.44
N LEU A 338 -9.78 7.72 18.22
CA LEU A 338 -9.87 6.28 17.95
C LEU A 338 -8.71 5.51 18.60
N VAL A 339 -7.48 6.01 18.44
CA VAL A 339 -6.29 5.42 19.09
C VAL A 339 -6.47 5.43 20.61
N ARG A 340 -6.91 6.55 21.18
CA ARG A 340 -7.12 6.66 22.64
C ARG A 340 -8.20 5.71 23.17
N GLU A 341 -9.27 5.48 22.41
CA GLU A 341 -10.32 4.52 22.76
C GLU A 341 -9.79 3.08 22.86
N HIS A 342 -8.86 2.71 21.96
CA HIS A 342 -8.37 1.34 21.86
C HIS A 342 -7.05 1.09 22.60
N ASP A 343 -6.31 2.16 22.91
CA ASP A 343 -5.11 2.17 23.76
C ASP A 343 -5.11 3.41 24.68
N PRO A 344 -5.64 3.27 25.91
CA PRO A 344 -5.67 4.37 26.87
C PRO A 344 -4.31 4.64 27.53
N ASN A 345 -3.28 3.83 27.24
CA ASN A 345 -2.05 3.80 28.04
C ASN A 345 -0.90 4.55 27.36
N HIS A 346 -0.71 4.36 26.06
CA HIS A 346 0.45 4.91 25.35
C HIS A 346 0.27 6.36 24.91
N ILE A 347 1.40 7.04 24.75
CA ILE A 347 1.45 8.42 24.28
C ILE A 347 0.97 8.50 22.82
N ILE A 348 0.28 9.57 22.48
CA ILE A 348 -0.12 9.90 21.11
C ILE A 348 0.66 11.14 20.66
N THR A 349 1.22 11.07 19.45
CA THR A 349 1.88 12.19 18.78
C THR A 349 1.53 12.21 17.29
N ALA A 350 1.90 13.29 16.59
CA ALA A 350 1.75 13.43 15.16
C ALA A 350 2.96 14.21 14.64
N GLY A 351 3.76 13.60 13.77
CA GLY A 351 5.03 14.17 13.34
C GLY A 351 4.89 15.17 12.20
N TRP A 352 4.84 16.47 12.47
CA TRP A 352 4.58 17.53 11.46
C TRP A 352 5.78 18.47 11.33
N ASP A 353 5.93 19.16 10.19
CA ASP A 353 6.90 20.26 10.10
C ASP A 353 6.41 21.45 10.92
N GLU A 354 5.14 21.85 10.77
CA GLU A 354 4.51 22.91 11.57
C GLU A 354 3.47 22.33 12.55
N PRO A 355 3.90 21.88 13.75
CA PRO A 355 3.04 21.04 14.60
C PRO A 355 2.07 21.84 15.48
N ALA A 356 2.00 23.17 15.36
CA ALA A 356 1.14 24.00 16.20
C ALA A 356 -0.33 23.55 16.15
N ALA A 357 -0.80 23.14 14.98
CA ALA A 357 -2.18 22.65 14.79
C ALA A 357 -2.43 21.28 15.43
N THR A 358 -1.39 20.50 15.74
CA THR A 358 -1.51 19.19 16.40
C THR A 358 -1.70 19.30 17.92
N ILE A 359 -1.31 20.42 18.52
CA ILE A 359 -1.25 20.63 19.97
C ILE A 359 -2.53 20.20 20.70
N PRO A 360 -3.76 20.45 20.22
CA PRO A 360 -4.97 20.03 20.92
C PRO A 360 -5.15 18.50 21.03
N TYR A 361 -4.57 17.72 20.11
CA TYR A 361 -4.94 16.31 19.88
C TYR A 361 -3.88 15.31 20.37
N VAL A 362 -2.66 15.77 20.67
CA VAL A 362 -1.51 14.91 21.01
C VAL A 362 -1.06 15.08 22.46
N ASP A 363 -0.41 14.09 23.07
CA ASP A 363 0.21 14.26 24.40
C ASP A 363 1.63 14.85 24.31
N VAL A 364 2.31 14.59 23.18
CA VAL A 364 3.65 15.08 22.86
C VAL A 364 3.62 15.76 21.50
N VAL A 365 4.15 16.98 21.42
CA VAL A 365 4.21 17.76 20.18
C VAL A 365 5.50 17.39 19.45
N ALA A 366 5.37 16.74 18.30
CA ALA A 366 6.51 16.30 17.49
C ALA A 366 6.73 17.23 16.31
N LEU A 367 7.95 17.80 16.21
CA LEU A 367 8.35 18.69 15.10
C LEU A 367 9.41 18.03 14.21
N GLN A 368 9.32 18.26 12.92
CA GLN A 368 10.37 18.03 11.94
C GLN A 368 11.12 19.35 11.69
N HIS A 369 12.44 19.29 11.53
CA HIS A 369 13.24 20.46 11.21
C HIS A 369 14.34 20.12 10.21
N TRP A 370 14.12 20.49 8.95
CA TRP A 370 15.03 20.21 7.84
C TRP A 370 15.90 21.41 7.43
N ASP A 371 15.64 22.58 8.02
CA ASP A 371 16.26 23.86 7.66
C ASP A 371 17.58 24.11 8.40
N ASP A 372 18.00 25.38 8.48
CA ASP A 372 19.21 25.79 9.18
C ASP A 372 19.09 25.48 10.69
N PRO A 373 19.99 24.65 11.26
CA PRO A 373 19.99 24.35 12.70
C PRO A 373 20.02 25.59 13.61
N ALA A 374 20.45 26.75 13.11
CA ALA A 374 20.42 28.00 13.86
C ALA A 374 18.99 28.52 14.14
N GLU A 375 17.98 28.09 13.37
CA GLU A 375 16.58 28.50 13.49
C GLU A 375 15.80 27.63 14.50
N LEU A 376 16.25 26.38 14.72
CA LEU A 376 15.59 25.43 15.62
C LEU A 376 15.34 25.98 17.04
N PRO A 377 16.26 26.69 17.72
CA PRO A 377 15.99 27.24 19.05
C PRO A 377 14.78 28.19 19.07
N GLN A 378 14.61 29.01 18.03
CA GLN A 378 13.49 29.94 17.94
C GLN A 378 12.18 29.18 17.68
N ARG A 379 12.17 28.18 16.79
CA ARG A 379 10.99 27.31 16.57
C ARG A 379 10.56 26.62 17.87
N ILE A 380 11.51 26.09 18.65
CA ILE A 380 11.24 25.48 19.95
C ILE A 380 10.66 26.50 20.94
N GLU A 381 11.20 27.70 21.02
CA GLU A 381 10.70 28.75 21.93
C GLU A 381 9.26 29.14 21.57
N THR A 382 8.97 29.34 20.29
CA THR A 382 7.60 29.62 19.80
C THR A 382 6.61 28.51 20.14
N LEU A 383 7.01 27.24 20.02
CA LEU A 383 6.13 26.12 20.41
C LEU A 383 5.91 26.05 21.94
N ARG A 384 6.94 26.35 22.74
CA ARG A 384 6.82 26.41 24.21
C ARG A 384 5.92 27.54 24.70
N GLU A 385 5.82 28.64 23.96
CA GLU A 385 4.87 29.72 24.26
C GLU A 385 3.41 29.28 24.03
N GLN A 386 3.18 28.28 23.19
CA GLN A 386 1.85 27.78 22.84
C GLN A 386 1.40 26.57 23.66
N SER A 387 2.34 25.81 24.23
CA SER A 387 2.03 24.60 25.00
C SER A 387 3.11 24.22 26.00
N ASP A 388 2.68 23.72 27.16
CA ASP A 388 3.54 23.08 28.17
C ASP A 388 3.77 21.58 27.89
N LYS A 389 3.21 21.04 26.80
CA LYS A 389 3.40 19.63 26.42
C LYS A 389 4.88 19.36 26.09
N PRO A 390 5.38 18.13 26.32
CA PRO A 390 6.72 17.77 25.89
C PRO A 390 6.90 17.97 24.38
N LEU A 391 8.07 18.47 23.99
CA LEU A 391 8.46 18.63 22.59
C LEU A 391 9.44 17.52 22.21
N LEU A 392 9.23 16.95 21.03
CA LEU A 392 10.09 15.92 20.46
C LEU A 392 10.54 16.32 19.06
N LEU A 393 11.85 16.52 18.87
CA LEU A 393 12.42 16.64 17.53
C LEU A 393 12.50 15.25 16.91
N ILE A 394 11.75 15.02 15.84
CA ILE A 394 11.63 13.71 15.20
C ILE A 394 12.35 13.61 13.86
N SER A 395 12.81 14.72 13.27
CA SER A 395 13.61 14.76 12.05
C SER A 395 14.45 16.02 11.99
#